data_AF-M0GMP6-F1
#
_entry.id   AF-M0GMP6-F1
#
_cell.length_a   1.000
_cell.length_b   1.000
_cell.length_c   1.000
_cell.angle_alpha   90.00
_cell.angle_beta   90.00
_cell.angle_gamma   90.00
#
_symmetry.space_group_name_H-M   'P 1'
#
loop_
_entity.id
_entity.type
_entity.pdbx_description
1 polymer ?
#
loop_
_entity_poly.entity_id
_entity_poly.type
_entity_poly.pdbx_seq_one_letter_code
_entity_poly.pdbx_strand_id
1 'polypeptide(L)' 'MLPRWFTSKSFAVQLIILALVFDPLGFVGGYLLAPSLGVEPLLGGAYGLVAASVPMSLLVMQRSA' A
#
# COMPACT_ATOMS: atom_id res chain seq x y z
N MET A 1 6.52 -4.27 -15.61
CA MET A 1 5.71 -5.48 -15.88
C MET A 1 5.52 -6.22 -14.57
N LEU A 2 4.28 -6.55 -14.20
CA LEU A 2 4.00 -7.32 -12.99
C LEU A 2 4.34 -8.81 -13.20
N PRO A 3 4.76 -9.55 -12.15
CA PRO A 3 5.09 -10.97 -12.28
C PRO A 3 3.91 -11.79 -12.80
N ARG A 4 4.17 -12.76 -13.69
CA ARG A 4 3.13 -13.61 -14.29
C ARG A 4 2.26 -14.34 -13.26
N TRP A 5 2.85 -14.75 -12.15
CA TRP A 5 2.15 -15.38 -11.02
C TRP A 5 1.14 -14.44 -10.33
N PHE A 6 1.46 -13.16 -10.26
CA PHE A 6 0.56 -12.17 -9.68
C PHE A 6 -0.61 -11.91 -10.64
N THR A 7 -0.31 -11.70 -11.92
CA THR A 7 -1.32 -11.40 -12.95
C THR A 7 -2.24 -12.59 -13.24
N SER A 8 -1.83 -13.83 -12.95
CA SER A 8 -2.68 -15.02 -13.11
C SER A 8 -3.76 -15.17 -12.03
N LYS A 9 -3.74 -14.35 -10.97
CA LYS A 9 -4.75 -14.38 -9.90
C LYS A 9 -5.98 -13.55 -10.27
N SER A 10 -7.12 -13.81 -9.63
CA SER A 10 -8.30 -12.95 -9.78
C SER A 10 -8.02 -11.53 -9.29
N PHE A 11 -8.74 -10.54 -9.82
CA PHE A 11 -8.53 -9.14 -9.48
C PHE A 11 -8.66 -8.87 -7.97
N ALA A 12 -9.67 -9.44 -7.33
CA ALA A 12 -9.85 -9.35 -5.87
C ALA A 12 -8.62 -9.89 -5.10
N VAL A 13 -8.07 -11.02 -5.52
CA VAL A 13 -6.86 -11.59 -4.89
C VAL A 13 -5.63 -10.72 -5.14
N GLN A 14 -5.51 -10.10 -6.31
CA GLN A 14 -4.44 -9.14 -6.58
C GLN A 14 -4.50 -7.94 -5.62
N LEU A 15 -5.70 -7.38 -5.38
CA LEU A 15 -5.92 -6.30 -4.42
C LEU A 15 -5.57 -6.73 -2.99
N ILE A 16 -6.02 -7.91 -2.57
CA ILE A 16 -5.72 -8.45 -1.23
C ILE A 16 -4.20 -8.60 -1.04
N ILE A 17 -3.48 -9.12 -2.03
CA ILE A 17 -2.03 -9.27 -1.95
C ILE A 17 -1.35 -7.90 -1.82
N LEU A 18 -1.78 -6.89 -2.58
CA LEU A 18 -1.23 -5.55 -2.46
C LEU A 18 -1.49 -4.97 -1.07
N ALA A 19 -2.72 -5.05 -0.56
CA ALA A 19 -3.07 -4.58 0.79
C ALA A 19 -2.22 -5.26 1.87
N LEU A 20 -2.13 -6.60 1.81
CA LEU A 20 -1.40 -7.39 2.82
C LEU A 20 0.10 -7.07 2.86
N VAL A 21 0.67 -6.62 1.74
CA VAL A 21 2.09 -6.26 1.66
C VAL A 21 2.29 -4.79 2.01
N PHE A 22 1.58 -3.89 1.33
CA PHE A 22 1.84 -2.47 1.41
C PHE A 22 1.23 -1.82 2.66
N ASP A 23 0.07 -2.27 3.16
CA ASP A 23 -0.57 -1.62 4.31
C ASP A 23 0.25 -1.79 5.60
N PRO A 24 0.73 -3.00 5.97
CA PRO A 24 1.59 -3.14 7.15
C PRO A 24 2.91 -2.40 7.00
N LEU A 25 3.54 -2.42 5.81
CA LEU A 25 4.78 -1.69 5.55
C LEU A 25 4.57 -0.18 5.61
N GLY A 26 3.47 0.32 5.06
CA GLY A 26 3.08 1.73 5.10
C GLY A 26 2.80 2.19 6.52
N PHE A 27 1.99 1.45 7.27
CA PHE A 27 1.68 1.79 8.65
C PHE A 27 2.92 1.76 9.53
N VAL A 28 3.70 0.67 9.49
CA VAL A 28 4.91 0.53 10.32
C VAL A 28 5.96 1.57 9.92
N GLY A 29 6.17 1.77 8.62
CA GLY A 29 7.08 2.80 8.11
C GLY A 29 6.66 4.20 8.55
N GLY A 30 5.39 4.56 8.38
CA GLY A 30 4.83 5.83 8.82
C GLY A 30 4.92 6.02 10.33
N TYR A 31 4.56 4.99 11.11
CA TYR A 31 4.61 5.03 12.58
C TYR A 31 6.02 5.25 13.12
N LEU A 32 7.02 4.59 12.52
CA LEU A 32 8.42 4.69 12.95
C LEU A 32 9.13 5.95 12.43
N LEU A 33 8.81 6.42 11.23
CA LEU A 33 9.48 7.56 10.60
C LEU A 33 8.87 8.91 11.01
N ALA A 34 7.56 8.98 11.23
CA ALA A 34 6.86 10.24 11.52
C ALA A 34 7.39 11.03 12.73
N PRO A 35 7.83 10.41 13.84
CA PRO A 35 8.39 11.15 14.97
C PRO A 35 9.63 11.98 14.61
N SER A 36 10.44 11.51 13.65
CA SER A 36 11.60 12.27 13.16
C SER A 36 11.23 13.55 12.41
N LEU A 37 9.96 13.69 12.02
CA LEU A 37 9.37 14.85 11.35
C LEU A 37 8.48 15.69 12.29
N GLY A 38 8.46 15.38 13.60
CA GLY A 38 7.62 16.06 14.59
C GLY A 38 6.14 15.70 14.53
N VAL A 39 5.78 14.60 13.85
CA VAL A 39 4.41 14.10 13.73
C VAL A 39 4.18 12.95 14.73
N GLU A 40 3.00 12.91 15.34
CA GLU A 40 2.62 11.85 16.29
C GLU A 40 2.62 10.46 15.59
N PRO A 41 3.15 9.39 16.23
CA PRO A 41 3.31 8.07 15.59
C PRO A 41 2.04 7.52 14.95
N LEU A 42 0.88 7.65 15.62
CA LEU A 42 -0.38 7.11 15.09
C LEU A 42 -0.85 7.86 13.84
N LEU A 43 -0.69 9.19 13.81
CA LEU A 43 -0.94 9.99 12.61
C LEU A 43 0.06 9.65 11.50
N GLY A 44 1.32 9.41 11.86
CA GLY A 44 2.34 8.89 10.97
C GLY A 44 1.94 7.59 10.30
N GLY A 45 1.46 6.63 11.07
CA GLY A 45 0.92 5.36 10.56
C GLY A 45 -0.26 5.55 9.60
N ALA A 46 -1.18 6.47 9.93
CA ALA A 46 -2.30 6.80 9.05
C ALA A 46 -1.84 7.41 7.71
N TYR A 47 -0.90 8.36 7.72
CA TYR A 47 -0.31 8.89 6.50
C TYR A 47 0.44 7.81 5.69
N GLY A 48 1.11 6.90 6.41
CA GLY A 48 1.74 5.74 5.82
C GLY A 48 0.79 4.83 5.06
N LEU A 49 -0.42 4.59 5.59
CA LEU A 49 -1.48 3.84 4.91
C LEU A 49 -1.98 4.55 3.64
N VAL A 50 -2.16 5.88 3.69
CA VAL A 50 -2.54 6.67 2.51
C VAL A 50 -1.48 6.55 1.42
N ALA A 51 -0.20 6.65 1.77
CA ALA A 51 0.90 6.47 0.82
C ALA A 51 0.98 5.03 0.28
N ALA A 52 0.79 4.03 1.13
CA ALA A 52 0.77 2.62 0.76
C ALA A 52 -0.39 2.22 -0.17
N SER A 53 -1.43 3.06 -0.27
CA SER A 53 -2.56 2.86 -1.18
C SER A 53 -2.18 3.06 -2.67
N VAL A 54 -1.08 3.78 -2.95
CA VAL A 54 -0.69 4.18 -4.32
C VAL A 54 -0.52 3.00 -5.29
N PRO A 55 0.20 1.91 -4.96
CA PRO A 55 0.35 0.76 -5.86
C PRO A 55 -1.00 0.11 -6.21
N MET A 56 -1.93 0.07 -5.24
CA MET A 56 -3.27 -0.46 -5.48
C MET A 56 -4.07 0.47 -6.40
N SER A 57 -4.04 1.79 -6.17
CA SER A 57 -4.69 2.77 -7.04
C SER A 57 -4.19 2.67 -8.49
N LEU A 58 -2.88 2.51 -8.69
CA LEU A 58 -2.29 2.32 -10.02
C LEU A 58 -2.78 1.03 -10.70
N LEU A 59 -2.88 -0.07 -9.96
CA LEU A 59 -3.40 -1.33 -10.49
C LEU A 59 -4.87 -1.19 -10.92
N VAL A 60 -5.69 -0.52 -10.10
CA VAL A 60 -7.11 -0.26 -10.42
C VAL A 60 -7.21 0.59 -11.68
N MET A 61 -6.46 1.69 -11.78
CA MET A 61 -6.46 2.56 -12.96
C MET A 61 -6.08 1.80 -14.24
N GLN A 62 -5.07 0.93 -14.19
CA GLN A 62 -4.66 0.10 -15.34
C GLN A 62 -5.72 -0.90 -15.77
N ARG A 63 -6.61 -1.34 -14.87
CA ARG A 63 -7.71 -2.27 -15.16
C ARG A 63 -8.99 -1.58 -15.63
N SER A 64 -9.12 -0.29 -15.35
CA SER A 64 -10.27 0.54 -15.72
C SER A 64 -10.08 1.34 -17.01
N ALA A 65 -8.86 1.35 -17.55
CA ALA A 65 -8.52 1.91 -18.86
C ALA A 65 -8.69 0.86 -19.97
#